data_AF-A0AAD7MXN2-F1
#
_entry.id   AF-A0AAD7MXN2-F1
#
_cell.length_a   1.000
_cell.length_b   1.000
_cell.length_c   1.000
_cell.angle_alpha   90.00
_cell.angle_beta   90.00
_cell.angle_gamma   90.00
#
_symmetry.space_group_name_H-M   'P 1'
#
loop_
_entity.id
_entity.type
_entity.pdbx_description
1 polymer ?
#
loop_
_entity_poly.entity_id
_entity_poly.type
_entity_poly.pdbx_seq_one_letter_code
_entity_poly.pdbx_strand_id
1 'polypeptide(L)'
;MPLHIAVQGGNIEIVARLLEAGADPTARFAEPECQPLHLAVEQGDMEIATLLLDHGAHVNDFYGWYVYGDSQSPLHIACQEGPRDMVKLLLDRGADLEARGHYGTALGFAVHFRQLDVVRMLLDKGAD
;
A
#
# COMPACT_ATOMS: atom_id res chain seq x y z
N MET A 1 -0.69 -16.88 -2.23
CA MET A 1 -0.64 -17.00 -3.70
C MET A 1 -2.01 -16.85 -4.37
N PRO A 2 -3.08 -17.64 -4.06
CA PRO A 2 -4.37 -17.46 -4.75
C PRO A 2 -4.95 -16.05 -4.59
N LEU A 3 -4.81 -15.48 -3.39
CA LEU A 3 -5.25 -14.11 -3.09
C LEU A 3 -4.46 -13.06 -3.89
N HIS A 4 -3.12 -13.17 -3.98
CA HIS A 4 -2.30 -12.28 -4.82
C HIS A 4 -2.73 -12.29 -6.29
N ILE A 5 -2.99 -13.48 -6.86
CA ILE A 5 -3.42 -13.61 -8.26
C ILE A 5 -4.79 -12.95 -8.46
N ALA A 6 -5.72 -13.14 -7.52
CA ALA A 6 -7.04 -12.52 -7.58
C ALA A 6 -6.97 -10.98 -7.50
N VAL A 7 -6.13 -10.45 -6.60
CA VAL A 7 -5.86 -9.01 -6.48
C VAL A 7 -5.23 -8.49 -7.76
N GLN A 8 -4.17 -9.13 -8.26
CA GLN A 8 -3.51 -8.72 -9.50
C GLN A 8 -4.45 -8.70 -10.71
N GLY A 9 -5.44 -9.60 -10.72
CA GLY A 9 -6.49 -9.63 -11.74
C GLY A 9 -7.61 -8.60 -11.56
N GLY A 10 -7.61 -7.80 -10.49
CA GLY A 10 -8.62 -6.77 -10.21
C GLY A 10 -10.02 -7.31 -9.91
N ASN A 11 -10.17 -8.62 -9.63
CA ASN A 11 -11.49 -9.24 -9.48
C ASN A 11 -11.94 -9.20 -8.01
N ILE A 12 -12.66 -8.14 -7.65
CA ILE A 12 -13.14 -7.92 -6.28
C ILE A 12 -14.03 -9.07 -5.77
N GLU A 13 -14.86 -9.67 -6.62
CA GLU A 13 -15.73 -10.79 -6.21
C GLU A 13 -14.90 -12.01 -5.79
N ILE A 14 -13.86 -12.34 -6.56
CA ILE A 14 -12.96 -13.46 -6.21
C ILE A 14 -12.15 -13.12 -4.96
N VAL A 15 -11.64 -11.90 -4.83
CA VAL A 15 -10.92 -11.45 -3.63
C VAL A 15 -11.81 -11.60 -2.39
N ALA A 16 -13.04 -11.10 -2.44
CA ALA A 16 -14.01 -11.21 -1.35
C ALA A 16 -14.27 -12.66 -0.97
N ARG A 17 -14.53 -13.53 -1.95
CA ARG A 17 -14.76 -14.96 -1.69
C ARG A 17 -13.57 -15.66 -1.06
N LEU A 18 -12.35 -15.31 -1.46
CA LEU A 18 -11.14 -15.90 -0.88
C LEU A 18 -10.96 -15.45 0.57
N LEU A 19 -11.17 -14.16 0.87
CA LEU A 19 -11.10 -13.63 2.23
C LEU A 19 -12.18 -14.23 3.14
N GLU A 20 -13.44 -14.33 2.65
CA GLU A 20 -14.54 -15.01 3.34
C GLU A 20 -14.22 -16.49 3.64
N ALA A 21 -13.48 -17.15 2.76
CA ALA A 21 -13.03 -18.53 2.95
C ALA A 21 -11.81 -18.67 3.88
N GLY A 22 -11.33 -17.57 4.48
CA GLY A 22 -10.20 -17.56 5.42
C GLY A 22 -8.82 -17.48 4.75
N ALA A 23 -8.73 -16.98 3.52
CA ALA A 23 -7.44 -16.65 2.94
C ALA A 23 -6.75 -15.57 3.78
N ASP A 24 -5.47 -15.79 4.10
CA ASP A 24 -4.68 -14.85 4.89
C ASP A 24 -4.36 -13.58 4.09
N PRO A 25 -4.88 -12.39 4.50
CA PRO A 25 -4.62 -11.12 3.83
C PRO A 25 -3.20 -10.59 4.07
N THR A 26 -2.46 -11.18 5.01
CA THR A 26 -1.07 -10.83 5.33
C THR A 26 -0.05 -11.75 4.65
N ALA A 27 -0.54 -12.75 3.89
CA ALA A 27 0.31 -13.72 3.22
C ALA A 27 1.33 -13.02 2.32
N ARG A 28 2.59 -13.41 2.43
CA ARG A 28 3.68 -12.87 1.59
C ARG A 28 3.97 -13.79 0.42
N PHE A 29 4.20 -13.20 -0.75
CA PHE A 29 4.50 -13.95 -1.97
C PHE A 29 5.36 -13.11 -2.91
N ALA A 30 6.07 -13.77 -3.83
CA ALA A 30 7.10 -13.23 -4.72
C ALA A 30 8.36 -12.76 -3.98
N GLU A 31 9.42 -12.51 -4.74
CA GLU A 31 10.68 -11.94 -4.26
C GLU A 31 10.85 -10.58 -4.98
N PRO A 32 10.80 -9.43 -4.28
CA PRO A 32 10.68 -9.32 -2.83
C PRO A 32 9.29 -9.67 -2.30
N GLU A 33 9.26 -10.23 -1.09
CA GLU A 33 8.05 -10.70 -0.40
C GLU A 33 7.02 -9.58 -0.17
N CYS A 34 5.94 -9.55 -0.95
CA CYS A 34 4.87 -8.57 -0.82
C CYS A 34 3.54 -9.20 -0.34
N GLN A 35 2.78 -8.42 0.44
CA GLN A 35 1.38 -8.71 0.78
C GLN A 35 0.43 -8.28 -0.35
N PRO A 36 -0.77 -8.87 -0.43
CA PRO A 36 -1.81 -8.46 -1.38
C PRO A 36 -2.13 -6.96 -1.36
N LEU A 37 -2.02 -6.30 -0.19
CA LEU A 37 -2.27 -4.87 -0.07
C LEU A 37 -1.32 -4.02 -0.93
N HIS A 38 -0.04 -4.41 -1.06
CA HIS A 38 0.92 -3.69 -1.88
C HIS A 38 0.47 -3.68 -3.35
N LEU A 39 0.01 -4.83 -3.87
CA LEU A 39 -0.48 -4.96 -5.24
C LEU A 39 -1.72 -4.10 -5.48
N ALA A 40 -2.69 -4.14 -4.55
CA ALA A 40 -3.90 -3.33 -4.67
C ALA A 40 -3.58 -1.83 -4.66
N VAL A 41 -2.62 -1.41 -3.84
CA VAL A 41 -2.18 -0.01 -3.77
C VAL A 41 -1.40 0.42 -5.02
N GLU A 42 -0.50 -0.43 -5.51
CA GLU A 42 0.25 -0.23 -6.76
C GLU A 42 -0.69 -0.08 -7.96
N GLN A 43 -1.75 -0.88 -8.01
CA GLN A 43 -2.77 -0.82 -9.07
C GLN A 43 -3.77 0.34 -8.88
N GLY A 44 -3.79 0.98 -7.70
CA GLY A 44 -4.75 2.04 -7.38
C GLY A 44 -6.18 1.53 -7.12
N ASP A 45 -6.35 0.22 -6.90
CA ASP A 45 -7.66 -0.43 -6.69
C ASP A 45 -8.19 -0.16 -5.28
N MET A 46 -8.86 0.99 -5.11
CA MET A 46 -9.41 1.47 -3.84
C MET A 46 -10.33 0.45 -3.15
N GLU A 47 -11.17 -0.24 -3.92
CA GLU A 47 -12.14 -1.19 -3.36
C GLU A 47 -11.45 -2.44 -2.81
N ILE A 48 -10.48 -2.97 -3.55
CA ILE A 48 -9.69 -4.14 -3.11
C ILE A 48 -8.79 -3.76 -1.93
N ALA A 49 -8.14 -2.60 -1.96
CA ALA A 49 -7.33 -2.12 -0.85
C ALA A 49 -8.17 -1.97 0.43
N THR A 50 -9.36 -1.38 0.32
CA THR A 50 -10.33 -1.26 1.43
C THR A 50 -10.70 -2.64 1.98
N LEU A 51 -11.07 -3.57 1.09
CA LEU A 51 -11.49 -4.92 1.48
C LEU A 51 -10.38 -5.70 2.19
N LEU A 52 -9.14 -5.60 1.71
CA LEU A 52 -7.97 -6.23 2.33
C LEU A 52 -7.69 -5.66 3.72
N LEU A 53 -7.74 -4.32 3.87
CA LEU A 53 -7.56 -3.65 5.15
C LEU A 53 -8.69 -4.01 6.13
N ASP A 54 -9.94 -4.13 5.67
CA ASP A 54 -11.08 -4.55 6.49
C ASP A 54 -10.94 -6.00 6.99
N HIS A 55 -10.19 -6.85 6.27
CA HIS A 55 -9.86 -8.21 6.68
C HIS A 55 -8.54 -8.32 7.46
N GLY A 56 -7.88 -7.21 7.78
CA GLY A 56 -6.70 -7.19 8.65
C GLY A 56 -5.35 -7.24 7.93
N ALA A 57 -5.29 -6.87 6.65
CA ALA A 57 -4.00 -6.61 6.00
C ALA A 57 -3.18 -5.55 6.78
N HIS A 58 -1.87 -5.71 6.84
CA HIS A 58 -1.00 -4.80 7.57
C HIS A 58 -0.70 -3.54 6.74
N VAL A 59 -1.26 -2.41 7.18
CA VAL A 59 -1.11 -1.10 6.51
C VAL A 59 0.34 -0.58 6.48
N ASN A 60 1.20 -1.09 7.38
CA ASN A 60 2.58 -0.63 7.58
C ASN A 60 3.63 -1.67 7.19
N ASP A 61 3.24 -2.82 6.63
CA ASP A 61 4.22 -3.82 6.22
C ASP A 61 5.06 -3.28 5.06
N PHE A 62 6.34 -3.60 5.07
CA PHE A 62 7.26 -3.23 4.00
C PHE A 62 7.48 -4.43 3.09
N TYR A 63 7.62 -4.18 1.79
CA TYR A 63 8.20 -5.10 0.82
C TYR A 63 9.34 -4.38 0.10
N GLY A 64 10.13 -5.11 -0.68
CA GLY A 64 11.29 -4.57 -1.39
C GLY A 64 12.58 -5.31 -1.05
N TRP A 65 13.60 -5.11 -1.88
CA TRP A 65 14.89 -5.75 -1.66
C TRP A 65 15.73 -4.90 -0.72
N TYR A 66 15.85 -5.31 0.55
CA TYR A 66 16.64 -4.57 1.56
C TYR A 66 18.08 -4.30 1.09
N VAL A 67 18.66 -5.20 0.28
CA VAL A 67 20.03 -5.09 -0.23
C VAL A 67 20.20 -3.96 -1.26
N TYR A 68 19.12 -3.56 -1.95
CA TYR A 68 19.13 -2.47 -2.93
C TYR A 68 18.52 -1.17 -2.39
N GLY A 69 18.01 -1.18 -1.16
CA GLY A 69 17.41 -0.01 -0.52
C GLY A 69 15.97 0.25 -0.92
N ASP A 70 15.35 -0.59 -1.75
CA ASP A 70 14.01 -0.39 -2.33
C ASP A 70 12.86 -0.81 -1.39
N SER A 71 13.03 -0.70 -0.07
CA SER A 71 11.97 -1.04 0.87
C SER A 71 10.87 0.03 0.86
N GLN A 72 9.62 -0.39 0.64
CA GLN A 72 8.45 0.47 0.55
C GLN A 72 7.29 -0.11 1.37
N SER A 73 6.52 0.77 1.99
CA SER A 73 5.24 0.45 2.63
C SER A 73 4.10 0.78 1.66
N PRO A 74 2.86 0.33 1.91
CA PRO A 74 1.70 0.77 1.16
C PRO A 74 1.63 2.31 0.99
N LEU A 75 1.93 3.07 2.05
CA LEU A 75 1.89 4.53 1.99
C LEU A 75 2.96 5.09 1.04
N HIS A 76 4.16 4.51 1.02
CA HIS A 76 5.21 4.90 0.08
C HIS A 76 4.79 4.68 -1.38
N ILE A 77 4.19 3.53 -1.70
CA ILE A 77 3.68 3.21 -3.05
C ILE A 77 2.60 4.22 -3.45
N ALA A 78 1.64 4.48 -2.55
CA ALA A 78 0.55 5.43 -2.83
C ALA A 78 1.07 6.86 -3.08
N CYS A 79 2.16 7.26 -2.41
CA CYS A 79 2.80 8.56 -2.62
C CYS A 79 3.64 8.63 -3.91
N GLN A 80 3.94 7.51 -4.55
CA GLN A 80 4.61 7.46 -5.84
C GLN A 80 3.63 7.80 -6.97
N GLU A 81 2.61 6.95 -7.16
CA GLU A 81 1.71 7.00 -8.33
C GLU A 81 0.24 6.79 -7.97
N GLY A 82 -0.08 6.58 -6.69
CA GLY A 82 -1.44 6.28 -6.24
C GLY A 82 -2.37 7.49 -6.31
N PRO A 83 -3.69 7.27 -6.41
CA PRO A 83 -4.65 8.36 -6.30
C PRO A 83 -4.58 8.97 -4.91
N ARG A 84 -4.81 10.28 -4.82
CA ARG A 84 -4.83 11.03 -3.55
C ARG A 84 -5.70 10.36 -2.47
N ASP A 85 -6.80 9.74 -2.87
CA ASP A 85 -7.70 9.05 -1.96
C ASP A 85 -7.11 7.75 -1.39
N MET A 86 -6.19 7.09 -2.09
CA MET A 86 -5.46 5.92 -1.57
C MET A 86 -4.54 6.34 -0.41
N VAL A 87 -3.82 7.46 -0.56
CA VAL A 87 -3.00 8.03 0.52
C VAL A 87 -3.87 8.33 1.73
N LYS A 88 -5.03 8.98 1.50
CA LYS A 88 -5.99 9.28 2.58
C LYS A 88 -6.50 7.99 3.26
N LEU A 89 -6.91 6.99 2.48
CA LEU A 89 -7.36 5.70 3.01
C LEU A 89 -6.30 5.09 3.91
N LEU A 90 -5.07 4.97 3.44
CA LEU A 90 -3.98 4.35 4.22
C LEU A 90 -3.70 5.12 5.52
N LEU A 91 -3.66 6.46 5.48
CA LEU A 91 -3.50 7.29 6.68
C LEU A 91 -4.66 7.13 7.67
N ASP A 92 -5.91 7.11 7.16
CA ASP A 92 -7.10 6.91 7.99
C ASP A 92 -7.13 5.49 8.60
N ARG A 93 -6.39 4.52 8.01
CA ARG A 93 -6.19 3.16 8.52
C ARG A 93 -4.93 3.01 9.38
N GLY A 94 -4.26 4.10 9.73
CA GLY A 94 -3.11 4.10 10.64
C GLY A 94 -1.76 3.84 9.98
N ALA A 95 -1.63 4.17 8.69
CA ALA A 95 -0.31 4.20 8.06
C ALA A 95 0.63 5.16 8.79
N ASP A 96 1.85 4.72 9.03
CA ASP A 96 2.90 5.50 9.67
C ASP A 96 3.45 6.53 8.67
N LEU A 97 3.10 7.79 8.92
CA LEU A 97 3.47 8.95 8.11
C LEU A 97 4.99 9.14 8.03
N GLU A 98 5.70 8.76 9.10
CA GLU A 98 7.13 8.99 9.29
C GLU A 98 7.99 7.74 9.03
N ALA A 99 7.36 6.65 8.59
CA ALA A 99 8.05 5.44 8.21
C ALA A 99 9.06 5.75 7.09
N ARG A 100 10.26 5.15 7.16
CA ARG A 100 11.36 5.50 6.25
C ARG A 100 11.63 4.39 5.24
N GLY A 101 11.42 4.69 3.96
CA GLY A 101 11.85 3.89 2.81
C GLY A 101 13.06 4.48 2.09
N HIS A 102 13.27 4.06 0.84
CA HIS A 102 14.43 4.47 0.02
C HIS A 102 14.58 5.99 -0.11
N TYR A 103 13.48 6.71 -0.38
CA TYR A 103 13.47 8.16 -0.56
C TYR A 103 13.16 8.93 0.73
N GLY A 104 13.29 8.29 1.90
CA GLY A 104 12.92 8.88 3.19
C GLY A 104 11.47 8.58 3.56
N THR A 105 10.75 9.58 4.07
CA THR A 105 9.36 9.46 4.53
C THR A 105 8.37 9.48 3.37
N ALA A 106 7.07 9.28 3.65
CA ALA A 106 6.00 9.46 2.66
C ALA A 106 6.09 10.82 1.94
N LEU A 107 6.46 11.88 2.66
CA LEU A 107 6.68 13.21 2.09
C LEU A 107 7.84 13.22 1.09
N GLY A 108 8.96 12.55 1.41
CA GLY A 108 10.10 12.41 0.50
C GLY A 108 9.74 11.72 -0.81
N PHE A 109 8.94 10.65 -0.74
CA PHE A 109 8.39 9.99 -1.93
C PHE A 109 7.51 10.95 -2.75
N ALA A 110 6.50 11.57 -2.12
CA ALA A 110 5.59 12.48 -2.83
C ALA A 110 6.32 13.65 -3.51
N VAL A 111 7.37 14.18 -2.88
CA VAL A 111 8.24 15.22 -3.47
C VAL A 111 9.04 14.67 -4.65
N HIS A 112 9.69 13.51 -4.49
CA HIS A 112 10.49 12.88 -5.54
C HIS A 112 9.68 12.62 -6.81
N PHE A 113 8.45 12.11 -6.64
CA PHE A 113 7.53 11.77 -7.74
C PHE A 113 6.60 12.92 -8.15
N ARG A 114 6.77 14.12 -7.57
CA ARG A 114 6.07 15.36 -7.94
C ARG A 114 4.55 15.31 -7.76
N GLN A 115 4.07 14.56 -6.77
CA GLN A 115 2.65 14.45 -6.40
C GLN A 115 2.20 15.66 -5.56
N LEU A 116 2.06 16.84 -6.17
CA LEU A 116 1.82 18.11 -5.46
C LEU A 116 0.61 18.08 -4.52
N ASP A 117 -0.48 17.42 -4.90
CA ASP A 117 -1.68 17.32 -4.06
C ASP A 117 -1.47 16.39 -2.86
N VAL A 118 -0.65 15.35 -3.02
CA VAL A 118 -0.25 14.46 -1.91
C VAL A 118 0.72 15.19 -0.99
N VAL A 119 1.72 15.91 -1.51
CA VAL A 119 2.64 16.73 -0.71
C VAL A 119 1.86 17.68 0.21
N ARG A 120 0.88 18.41 -0.33
CA ARG A 120 0.02 19.29 0.47
C ARG A 120 -0.74 18.52 1.56
N MET A 121 -1.35 17.38 1.20
CA MET A 121 -2.06 16.54 2.18
C MET A 121 -1.16 16.07 3.31
N LEU A 122 0.06 15.61 3.00
CA LEU A 122 1.00 15.09 4.00
C LEU A 122 1.47 16.21 4.94
N LEU A 123 1.76 17.40 4.40
CA LEU A 123 2.09 18.58 5.20
C LEU A 123 0.92 19.01 6.10
N ASP A 124 -0.32 18.99 5.60
CA ASP A 124 -1.52 19.28 6.39
C ASP A 124 -1.73 18.25 7.52
N LYS A 125 -1.25 17.02 7.34
CA LYS A 125 -1.25 15.94 8.34
C LYS A 125 -0.04 15.99 9.29
N GLY A 126 0.88 16.92 9.10
CA GLY A 126 2.02 17.17 9.98
C GLY A 126 3.29 16.39 9.65
N ALA A 127 3.46 15.94 8.40
CA ALA A 127 4.70 15.28 7.97
C ALA A 127 5.90 16.23 8.02
N ASP A 128 7.08 15.73 8.40
CA ASP A 128 8.36 16.45 8.48
C ASP A 128 9.39 15.94 7.43
#